data_AF-A0A3D3KPU4-F1
#
_entry.id   AF-A0A3D3KPU4-F1
#
_cell.length_a   1.000
_cell.length_b   1.000
_cell.length_c   1.000
_cell.angle_alpha   90.00
_cell.angle_beta   90.00
_cell.angle_gamma   90.00
#
_symmetry.space_group_name_H-M   'P 1'
#
loop_
_entity.id
_entity.type
_entity.pdbx_description
1 polymer ?
#
loop_
_entity_poly.entity_id
_entity_poly.type
_entity_poly.pdbx_seq_one_letter_code
_entity_poly.pdbx_strand_id
1 'polypeptide(L)'
;MEGILSSHKHQHERHDHHHHNQTAVPIKAAILTMSDKGSRGEREDKSGQVIREILEGIGADITLYDVIPDEKDIIIERLNKWKDKVNLILTTGGTGVAPRDVTPEATRAVIEKELPGYAEAMRMESLRFTPRAMGTRAVAGVAGQCLIVNLPGSPKAVEECLRVILPAIPHTIEVIQGKVDECARK
;
A
#
# COMPACT_ATOMS: atom_id res chain seq x y z
N MET A 1 -2.00 -79.78 -1.95
CA MET A 1 -2.96 -78.83 -1.35
C MET A 1 -2.47 -77.44 -1.70
N GLU A 2 -3.10 -76.87 -2.71
CA GLU A 2 -2.82 -75.55 -3.27
C GLU A 2 -3.29 -74.44 -2.32
N GLY A 3 -2.64 -73.28 -2.39
CA GLY A 3 -3.11 -72.04 -1.77
C GLY A 3 -2.74 -70.86 -2.64
N ILE A 4 -3.69 -70.39 -3.45
CA ILE A 4 -3.64 -69.14 -4.23
C ILE A 4 -4.61 -68.15 -3.57
N LEU A 5 -4.13 -66.97 -3.19
CA LEU A 5 -4.90 -65.75 -2.84
C LEU A 5 -4.00 -64.58 -3.29
N SER A 6 -4.17 -63.98 -4.47
CA SER A 6 -5.19 -63.00 -4.91
C SER A 6 -5.21 -61.68 -4.12
N SER A 7 -4.78 -60.62 -4.84
CA SER A 7 -5.21 -59.19 -4.84
C SER A 7 -5.32 -58.44 -3.50
N HIS A 8 -4.88 -57.19 -3.35
CA HIS A 8 -5.52 -55.99 -3.89
C HIS A 8 -4.54 -54.79 -3.92
N LYS A 9 -4.50 -54.09 -5.05
CA LYS A 9 -3.88 -52.77 -5.21
C LYS A 9 -4.82 -51.72 -4.63
N HIS A 10 -4.40 -50.98 -3.60
CA HIS A 10 -5.07 -49.74 -3.22
C HIS A 10 -4.50 -48.57 -4.03
N GLN A 11 -5.33 -48.03 -4.92
CA GLN A 11 -5.13 -46.74 -5.55
C GLN A 11 -5.41 -45.65 -4.51
N HIS A 12 -4.44 -44.78 -4.29
CA HIS A 12 -4.61 -43.55 -3.52
C HIS A 12 -4.94 -42.44 -4.51
N GLU A 13 -6.21 -42.07 -4.59
CA GLU A 13 -6.67 -40.90 -5.35
C GLU A 13 -6.08 -39.64 -4.72
N ARG A 14 -5.30 -38.91 -5.51
CA ARG A 14 -4.81 -37.57 -5.15
C ARG A 14 -5.97 -36.61 -5.37
N HIS A 15 -6.43 -35.99 -4.30
CA HIS A 15 -7.29 -34.82 -4.38
C HIS A 15 -6.45 -33.67 -4.95
N ASP A 16 -6.63 -33.39 -6.23
CA ASP A 16 -6.11 -32.20 -6.88
C ASP A 16 -6.77 -30.96 -6.25
N HIS A 17 -6.02 -30.30 -5.36
CA HIS A 17 -6.34 -28.96 -4.89
C HIS A 17 -6.31 -27.99 -6.08
N HIS A 18 -7.47 -27.80 -6.69
CA HIS A 18 -7.72 -26.75 -7.67
C HIS A 18 -7.41 -25.41 -7.02
N HIS A 19 -6.28 -24.81 -7.40
CA HIS A 19 -6.00 -23.39 -7.19
C HIS A 19 -7.13 -22.61 -7.87
N HIS A 20 -8.01 -22.00 -7.06
CA HIS A 20 -8.88 -20.95 -7.55
C HIS A 20 -7.98 -19.78 -7.96
N ASN A 21 -7.71 -19.67 -9.26
CA ASN A 21 -7.13 -18.49 -9.86
C ASN A 21 -8.23 -17.40 -9.92
N GLN A 22 -8.56 -16.82 -8.77
CA GLN A 22 -9.24 -15.53 -8.74
C GLN A 22 -8.23 -14.51 -9.25
N THR A 23 -8.57 -13.84 -10.35
CA THR A 23 -7.72 -12.80 -10.93
C THR A 23 -7.56 -11.67 -9.91
N ALA A 24 -6.37 -11.56 -9.32
CA ALA A 24 -6.03 -10.47 -8.40
C ALA A 24 -6.44 -9.12 -8.99
N VAL A 25 -7.03 -8.25 -8.17
CA VAL A 25 -7.48 -6.94 -8.63
C VAL A 25 -6.29 -6.15 -9.18
N PRO A 26 -6.33 -5.65 -10.44
CA PRO A 26 -5.26 -4.83 -10.97
C PRO A 26 -5.06 -3.58 -10.11
N ILE A 27 -3.83 -3.30 -9.70
CA ILE A 27 -3.49 -2.12 -8.91
C ILE A 27 -3.23 -0.97 -9.87
N LYS A 28 -4.09 0.05 -9.83
CA LYS A 28 -3.87 1.35 -10.47
C LYS A 28 -3.44 2.31 -9.38
N ALA A 29 -2.21 2.80 -9.46
CA ALA A 29 -1.60 3.58 -8.40
C ALA A 29 -1.37 5.04 -8.81
N ALA A 30 -1.39 5.91 -7.82
CA ALA A 30 -0.88 7.27 -7.90
C ALA A 30 0.22 7.50 -6.86
N ILE A 31 1.17 8.36 -7.19
CA ILE A 31 2.26 8.79 -6.29
C ILE A 31 2.17 10.30 -6.11
N LEU A 32 2.09 10.76 -4.86
CA LEU A 32 2.04 12.20 -4.53
C LEU A 32 3.20 12.57 -3.61
N THR A 33 4.10 13.41 -4.09
CA THR A 33 5.23 13.88 -3.29
C THR A 33 4.95 15.28 -2.77
N MET A 34 5.05 15.45 -1.45
CA MET A 34 5.02 16.78 -0.83
C MET A 34 6.45 17.25 -0.63
N SER A 35 6.82 18.30 -1.36
CA SER A 35 8.12 18.95 -1.24
C SER A 35 8.06 20.38 -1.75
N ASP A 36 8.24 21.35 -0.85
CA ASP A 36 8.38 22.76 -1.26
C ASP A 36 9.53 22.96 -2.29
N LYS A 37 10.67 22.28 -2.13
CA LYS A 37 11.78 22.37 -3.10
C LYS A 37 11.51 21.58 -4.37
N GLY A 38 10.93 20.38 -4.25
CA GLY A 38 10.62 19.53 -5.40
C GLY A 38 9.59 20.17 -6.33
N SER A 39 8.55 20.80 -5.76
CA SER A 39 7.50 21.49 -6.54
C SER A 39 8.00 22.71 -7.33
N ARG A 40 9.15 23.29 -6.94
CA ARG A 40 9.84 24.35 -7.69
C ARG A 40 10.91 23.83 -8.66
N GLY A 41 11.09 22.51 -8.76
CA GLY A 41 12.13 21.90 -9.60
C GLY A 41 13.55 22.04 -9.04
N GLU A 42 13.71 22.43 -7.78
CA GLU A 42 15.01 22.65 -7.14
C GLU A 42 15.61 21.35 -6.55
N ARG A 43 14.83 20.26 -6.54
CA ARG A 43 15.24 18.97 -6.00
C ARG A 43 14.56 17.83 -6.76
N GLU A 44 15.35 16.84 -7.14
CA GLU A 44 14.87 15.58 -7.70
C GLU A 44 14.09 14.76 -6.67
N ASP A 45 12.95 14.20 -7.10
CA ASP A 45 12.10 13.33 -6.29
C ASP A 45 12.57 11.87 -6.33
N LYS A 46 13.63 11.60 -5.56
CA LYS A 46 14.15 10.24 -5.39
C LYS A 46 13.19 9.32 -4.62
N SER A 47 12.34 9.88 -3.77
CA SER A 47 11.39 9.11 -2.95
C SER A 47 10.26 8.58 -3.81
N GLY A 48 9.69 9.41 -4.68
CA GLY A 48 8.73 8.99 -5.70
C GLY A 48 9.30 7.96 -6.66
N GLN A 49 10.58 8.07 -7.05
CA GLN A 49 11.25 7.06 -7.86
C GLN A 49 11.31 5.69 -7.17
N VAL A 50 11.69 5.63 -5.89
CA VAL A 50 11.72 4.36 -5.14
C VAL A 50 10.32 3.74 -5.04
N ILE A 51 9.28 4.55 -4.81
CA ILE A 51 7.90 4.05 -4.81
C ILE A 51 7.56 3.43 -6.16
N ARG A 52 7.89 4.12 -7.25
CA ARG A 52 7.64 3.66 -8.62
C ARG A 52 8.28 2.31 -8.88
N GLU A 53 9.57 2.17 -8.59
CA GLU A 53 10.32 0.94 -8.83
C GLU A 53 9.73 -0.26 -8.05
N ILE A 54 9.32 -0.05 -6.79
CA ILE A 54 8.71 -1.10 -5.97
C ILE A 54 7.32 -1.50 -6.51
N LEU A 55 6.51 -0.53 -6.91
CA LEU A 55 5.16 -0.78 -7.44
C LEU A 55 5.19 -1.45 -8.82
N GLU A 56 6.08 -1.02 -9.72
CA GLU A 56 6.30 -1.66 -11.02
C GLU A 56 6.75 -3.12 -10.84
N GLY A 57 7.57 -3.40 -9.81
CA GLY A 57 8.00 -4.75 -9.46
C GLY A 57 6.88 -5.73 -9.07
N ILE A 58 5.71 -5.23 -8.66
CA ILE A 58 4.52 -6.05 -8.39
C ILE A 58 3.45 -5.96 -9.50
N GLY A 59 3.79 -5.34 -10.64
CA GLY A 59 2.88 -5.20 -11.79
C GLY A 59 1.78 -4.15 -11.61
N ALA A 60 1.96 -3.19 -10.69
CA ALA A 60 1.03 -2.07 -10.55
C ALA A 60 1.18 -1.07 -11.70
N ASP A 61 0.04 -0.53 -12.18
CA ASP A 61 -0.03 0.50 -13.21
C ASP A 61 -0.04 1.89 -12.56
N ILE A 62 1.09 2.60 -12.64
CA ILE A 62 1.25 3.93 -12.06
C ILE A 62 0.77 4.98 -13.07
N THR A 63 -0.49 5.38 -12.95
CA THR A 63 -1.17 6.23 -13.93
C THR A 63 -1.09 7.72 -13.61
N LEU A 64 -0.76 8.07 -12.36
CA LEU A 64 -0.76 9.45 -11.87
C LEU A 64 0.47 9.70 -10.99
N TYR A 65 1.12 10.84 -11.19
CA TYR A 65 2.28 11.27 -10.43
C TYR A 65 2.30 12.80 -10.36
N ASP A 66 2.66 13.37 -9.21
CA ASP A 66 2.97 14.79 -9.10
C ASP A 66 3.80 15.11 -7.86
N VAL A 67 4.46 16.28 -7.91
CA VAL A 67 5.20 16.88 -6.80
C VAL A 67 4.58 18.24 -6.47
N ILE A 68 4.04 18.38 -5.26
CA ILE A 68 3.30 19.57 -4.82
C ILE A 68 3.95 20.18 -3.55
N PRO A 69 3.70 21.47 -3.24
CA PRO A 69 4.16 22.05 -1.98
C PRO A 69 3.42 21.47 -0.77
N ASP A 70 3.97 21.70 0.42
CA ASP A 70 3.42 21.24 1.70
C ASP A 70 2.22 22.12 2.16
N GLU A 71 1.19 22.23 1.30
CA GLU A 71 -0.03 23.00 1.55
C GLU A 71 -1.24 22.08 1.72
N LYS A 72 -1.90 22.16 2.88
CA LYS A 72 -2.99 21.23 3.25
C LYS A 72 -4.10 21.20 2.20
N ASP A 73 -4.58 22.35 1.75
CA ASP A 73 -5.70 22.44 0.81
C ASP A 73 -5.33 21.88 -0.58
N ILE A 74 -4.08 22.08 -1.02
CA ILE A 74 -3.57 21.54 -2.29
C ILE A 74 -3.49 20.00 -2.21
N ILE A 75 -3.03 19.46 -1.08
CA ILE A 75 -2.98 18.01 -0.86
C ILE A 75 -4.42 17.44 -0.86
N ILE A 76 -5.36 18.07 -0.16
CA ILE A 76 -6.78 17.64 -0.13
C ILE A 76 -7.39 17.66 -1.53
N GLU A 77 -7.22 18.75 -2.28
CA GLU A 77 -7.71 18.87 -3.65
C GLU A 77 -7.15 17.73 -4.52
N ARG A 78 -5.86 17.45 -4.38
CA ARG A 78 -5.18 16.43 -5.16
C ARG A 78 -5.69 15.03 -4.86
N LEU A 79 -5.78 14.68 -3.57
CA LEU A 79 -6.28 13.38 -3.14
C LEU A 79 -7.73 13.16 -3.58
N ASN A 80 -8.60 14.17 -3.45
CA ASN A 80 -9.99 14.09 -3.94
C ASN A 80 -10.06 13.92 -5.46
N LYS A 81 -9.23 14.61 -6.23
CA LYS A 81 -9.18 14.48 -7.69
C LYS A 81 -8.74 13.09 -8.17
N TRP A 82 -7.95 12.39 -7.36
CA TRP A 82 -7.32 11.12 -7.73
C TRP A 82 -8.02 9.90 -7.17
N LYS A 83 -8.65 9.97 -6.00
CA LYS A 83 -9.23 8.80 -5.31
C LYS A 83 -10.25 8.02 -6.14
N ASP A 84 -10.94 8.67 -7.09
CA ASP A 84 -11.93 8.02 -7.96
C ASP A 84 -11.33 7.49 -9.28
N LYS A 85 -10.02 7.70 -9.51
CA LYS A 85 -9.31 7.30 -10.74
C LYS A 85 -8.36 6.12 -10.52
N VAL A 86 -7.93 5.92 -9.28
CA VAL A 86 -6.95 4.90 -8.86
C VAL A 86 -7.45 4.18 -7.61
N ASN A 87 -6.99 2.96 -7.37
CA ASN A 87 -7.32 2.20 -6.17
C ASN A 87 -6.21 2.22 -5.10
N LEU A 88 -5.05 2.82 -5.41
CA LEU A 88 -3.96 3.08 -4.49
C LEU A 88 -3.41 4.49 -4.67
N ILE A 89 -3.26 5.25 -3.59
CA ILE A 89 -2.48 6.49 -3.56
C ILE A 89 -1.40 6.34 -2.48
N LEU A 90 -0.15 6.44 -2.89
CA LEU A 90 0.99 6.53 -1.98
C LEU A 90 1.49 7.97 -1.94
N THR A 91 1.53 8.56 -0.76
CA THR A 91 2.11 9.90 -0.58
C THR A 91 3.50 9.79 0.05
N THR A 92 4.41 10.72 -0.20
CA THR A 92 5.71 10.80 0.48
C THR A 92 6.05 12.23 0.89
N GLY A 93 6.51 12.41 2.13
CA GLY A 93 6.82 13.73 2.71
C GLY A 93 5.70 14.33 3.58
N GLY A 94 6.03 15.38 4.32
CA GLY A 94 5.06 16.14 5.13
C GLY A 94 4.46 15.41 6.34
N THR A 95 5.08 14.34 6.83
CA THR A 95 4.53 13.47 7.91
C THR A 95 5.19 13.65 9.29
N GLY A 96 6.16 14.57 9.41
CA GLY A 96 6.83 14.85 10.68
C GLY A 96 6.02 15.74 11.63
N VAL A 97 6.74 16.47 12.48
CA VAL A 97 6.19 17.40 13.49
C VAL A 97 6.54 18.87 13.18
N ALA A 98 7.16 19.16 12.04
CA ALA A 98 7.45 20.53 11.65
C ALA A 98 6.14 21.28 11.34
N PRO A 99 6.09 22.61 11.47
CA PRO A 99 4.86 23.38 11.21
C PRO A 99 4.26 23.21 9.82
N ARG A 100 5.10 22.82 8.84
CA ARG A 100 4.71 22.56 7.44
C ARG A 100 4.28 21.11 7.20
N ASP A 101 4.53 20.18 8.13
CA ASP A 101 4.18 18.78 7.97
C ASP A 101 2.67 18.59 8.14
N VAL A 102 1.90 18.72 7.05
CA VAL A 102 0.42 18.72 7.05
C VAL A 102 -0.21 17.55 6.28
N THR A 103 0.60 16.63 5.75
CA THR A 103 0.12 15.47 4.97
C THR A 103 -0.88 14.60 5.75
N PRO A 104 -0.65 14.26 7.03
CA PRO A 104 -1.60 13.44 7.79
C PRO A 104 -2.95 14.12 7.99
N GLU A 105 -2.98 15.43 8.23
CA GLU A 105 -4.22 16.21 8.34
C GLU A 105 -4.98 16.25 7.02
N ALA A 106 -4.27 16.46 5.91
CA ALA A 106 -4.88 16.44 4.59
C ALA A 106 -5.46 15.06 4.26
N THR A 107 -4.73 14.00 4.60
CA THR A 107 -5.18 12.62 4.38
C THR A 107 -6.42 12.31 5.24
N ARG A 108 -6.41 12.65 6.53
CA ARG A 108 -7.57 12.50 7.43
C ARG A 108 -8.80 13.27 6.99
N ALA A 109 -8.63 14.39 6.29
CA ALA A 109 -9.75 15.15 5.74
C ALA A 109 -10.42 14.49 4.52
N VAL A 110 -9.77 13.49 3.90
CA VAL A 110 -10.24 12.83 2.67
C VAL A 110 -10.71 11.39 2.92
N ILE A 111 -10.08 10.68 3.87
CA ILE A 111 -10.45 9.31 4.20
C ILE A 111 -11.75 9.23 5.01
N GLU A 112 -12.52 8.19 4.75
CA GLU A 112 -13.76 7.84 5.46
C GLU A 112 -13.49 6.85 6.60
N LYS A 113 -12.40 6.07 6.51
CA LYS A 113 -12.00 5.05 7.48
C LYS A 113 -10.49 5.00 7.62
N GLU A 114 -9.98 5.27 8.81
CA GLU A 114 -8.54 5.13 9.11
C GLU A 114 -8.17 3.65 9.26
N LEU A 115 -6.97 3.28 8.77
CA LEU A 115 -6.39 1.94 8.86
C LEU A 115 -5.11 2.01 9.72
N PRO A 116 -5.23 2.13 11.06
CA PRO A 116 -4.09 2.38 11.94
C PRO A 116 -3.00 1.29 11.84
N GLY A 117 -3.37 0.04 11.58
CA GLY A 117 -2.44 -1.09 11.45
C GLY A 117 -1.34 -0.90 10.40
N TYR A 118 -1.61 -0.18 9.30
CA TYR A 118 -0.58 0.18 8.31
C TYR A 118 0.47 1.11 8.90
N ALA A 119 0.02 2.17 9.59
CA ALA A 119 0.91 3.14 10.21
C ALA A 119 1.69 2.54 11.39
N GLU A 120 1.07 1.65 12.15
CA GLU A 120 1.70 0.87 13.21
C GLU A 120 2.79 -0.04 12.66
N ALA A 121 2.52 -0.84 11.62
CA ALA A 121 3.50 -1.73 11.01
C ALA A 121 4.71 -0.96 10.46
N MET A 122 4.47 0.15 9.75
CA MET A 122 5.54 1.02 9.25
C MET A 122 6.38 1.64 10.38
N ARG A 123 5.74 2.11 11.46
CA ARG A 123 6.45 2.63 12.64
C ARG A 123 7.27 1.55 13.32
N MET A 124 6.69 0.37 13.54
CA MET A 124 7.36 -0.75 14.19
C MET A 124 8.61 -1.20 13.42
N GLU A 125 8.53 -1.27 12.09
CA GLU A 125 9.71 -1.57 11.29
C GLU A 125 10.75 -0.45 11.39
N SER A 126 10.33 0.81 11.21
CA SER A 126 11.22 1.96 11.24
C SER A 126 11.96 2.11 12.58
N LEU A 127 11.34 1.72 13.70
CA LEU A 127 11.92 1.75 15.04
C LEU A 127 13.12 0.81 15.20
N ARG A 128 13.23 -0.23 14.35
CA ARG A 128 14.40 -1.12 14.32
C ARG A 128 15.65 -0.40 13.82
N PHE A 129 15.48 0.68 13.07
CA PHE A 129 16.57 1.46 12.47
C PHE A 129 16.82 2.78 13.17
N THR A 130 15.78 3.43 13.71
CA THR A 130 15.94 4.72 14.40
C THR A 130 14.83 5.01 15.42
N PRO A 131 15.16 5.51 16.63
CA PRO A 131 14.15 5.94 17.59
C PRO A 131 13.35 7.17 17.11
N ARG A 132 13.86 7.91 16.12
CA ARG A 132 13.16 9.06 15.52
C ARG A 132 11.85 8.66 14.84
N ALA A 133 11.69 7.38 14.49
CA ALA A 133 10.46 6.85 13.91
C ALA A 133 9.24 7.05 14.82
N MET A 134 9.41 7.20 16.14
CA MET A 134 8.31 7.53 17.05
C MET A 134 7.61 8.86 16.70
N GLY A 135 8.34 9.80 16.09
CA GLY A 135 7.83 11.14 15.79
C GLY A 135 6.99 11.24 14.50
N THR A 136 6.88 10.16 13.71
CA THR A 136 6.07 10.21 12.48
C THR A 136 4.58 10.20 12.79
N ARG A 137 3.84 11.07 12.10
CA ARG A 137 2.38 11.20 12.18
C ARG A 137 1.68 10.59 10.97
N ALA A 138 2.40 9.84 10.14
CA ALA A 138 1.87 9.14 8.98
C ALA A 138 0.60 8.32 9.31
N VAL A 139 -0.35 8.34 8.39
CA VAL A 139 -1.59 7.56 8.45
C VAL A 139 -1.83 6.78 7.17
N ALA A 140 -2.77 5.84 7.26
CA ALA A 140 -3.37 5.19 6.11
C ALA A 140 -4.88 5.16 6.27
N GLY A 141 -5.63 5.09 5.18
CA GLY A 141 -7.08 5.02 5.24
C GLY A 141 -7.74 4.75 3.89
N VAL A 142 -9.05 4.57 3.94
CA VAL A 142 -9.90 4.33 2.78
C VAL A 142 -10.65 5.61 2.42
N ALA A 143 -10.67 5.97 1.15
CA ALA A 143 -11.52 7.01 0.58
C ALA A 143 -12.23 6.45 -0.65
N GLY A 144 -13.56 6.23 -0.58
CA GLY A 144 -14.29 5.50 -1.61
C GLY A 144 -13.70 4.11 -1.86
N GLN A 145 -13.26 3.84 -3.10
CA GLN A 145 -12.63 2.57 -3.50
C GLN A 145 -11.09 2.61 -3.50
N CYS A 146 -10.50 3.61 -2.85
CA CYS A 146 -9.06 3.87 -2.87
C CYS A 146 -8.43 3.70 -1.49
N LEU A 147 -7.29 2.99 -1.44
CA LEU A 147 -6.39 2.97 -0.30
C LEU A 147 -5.40 4.13 -0.40
N ILE A 148 -5.32 4.97 0.63
CA ILE A 148 -4.34 6.06 0.74
C ILE A 148 -3.36 5.74 1.86
N VAL A 149 -2.06 5.79 1.61
CA VAL A 149 -1.01 5.56 2.61
C VAL A 149 0.04 6.65 2.57
N ASN A 150 0.36 7.25 3.73
CA ASN A 150 1.46 8.19 3.84
C ASN A 150 2.77 7.47 4.15
N LEU A 151 3.77 7.66 3.30
CA LEU A 151 5.13 7.17 3.47
C LEU A 151 6.05 8.28 4.01
N PRO A 152 7.20 7.92 4.61
CA PRO A 152 8.24 8.87 4.99
C PRO A 152 8.78 9.68 3.81
N GLY A 153 9.57 10.72 4.09
CA GLY A 153 10.13 11.59 3.04
C GLY A 153 11.49 11.19 2.48
N SER A 154 12.23 10.27 3.10
CA SER A 154 13.55 9.84 2.60
C SER A 154 13.44 8.55 1.76
N PRO A 155 14.23 8.38 0.69
CA PRO A 155 14.14 7.19 -0.17
C PRO A 155 14.34 5.88 0.59
N LYS A 156 15.29 5.85 1.53
CA LYS A 156 15.55 4.67 2.38
C LYS A 156 14.34 4.31 3.26
N ALA A 157 13.76 5.30 3.94
CA ALA A 157 12.63 5.04 4.83
C ALA A 157 11.35 4.72 4.04
N VAL A 158 11.20 5.25 2.83
CA VAL A 158 10.16 4.85 1.89
C VAL A 158 10.29 3.37 1.53
N GLU A 159 11.48 2.92 1.15
CA GLU A 159 11.72 1.51 0.82
C GLU A 159 11.40 0.59 2.00
N GLU A 160 11.94 0.90 3.18
CA GLU A 160 11.72 0.12 4.41
C GLU A 160 10.23 0.02 4.75
N CYS A 161 9.53 1.15 4.80
CA CYS A 161 8.11 1.19 5.14
C CYS A 161 7.23 0.51 4.08
N LEU A 162 7.46 0.80 2.79
CA LEU A 162 6.63 0.27 1.72
C LEU A 162 6.76 -1.26 1.65
N ARG A 163 7.99 -1.81 1.77
CA ARG A 163 8.21 -3.27 1.75
C ARG A 163 7.45 -4.01 2.85
N VAL A 164 7.27 -3.41 4.03
CA VAL A 164 6.53 -4.03 5.14
C VAL A 164 5.04 -4.15 4.85
N ILE A 165 4.45 -3.13 4.24
CA ILE A 165 3.00 -3.08 3.99
C ILE A 165 2.62 -3.66 2.62
N LEU A 166 3.58 -3.76 1.69
CA LEU A 166 3.34 -4.22 0.31
C LEU A 166 2.55 -5.53 0.22
N PRO A 167 2.82 -6.57 1.05
CA PRO A 167 2.07 -7.82 0.99
C PRO A 167 0.59 -7.68 1.33
N ALA A 168 0.21 -6.67 2.12
CA ALA A 168 -1.17 -6.45 2.55
C ALA A 168 -1.99 -5.61 1.55
N ILE A 169 -1.33 -4.84 0.68
CA ILE A 169 -1.99 -3.89 -0.23
C ILE A 169 -2.99 -4.58 -1.18
N PRO A 170 -2.64 -5.66 -1.92
CA PRO A 170 -3.56 -6.26 -2.89
C PRO A 170 -4.86 -6.73 -2.23
N HIS A 171 -4.76 -7.48 -1.14
CA HIS A 171 -5.91 -7.96 -0.39
C HIS A 171 -6.73 -6.82 0.21
N THR A 172 -6.09 -5.77 0.72
CA THR A 172 -6.80 -4.61 1.27
C THR A 172 -7.64 -3.91 0.19
N ILE A 173 -7.11 -3.78 -1.03
CA ILE A 173 -7.84 -3.21 -2.17
C ILE A 173 -9.01 -4.11 -2.58
N GLU A 174 -8.84 -5.43 -2.59
CA GLU A 174 -9.92 -6.40 -2.85
C GLU A 174 -11.08 -6.25 -1.86
N VAL A 175 -10.77 -6.12 -0.56
CA VAL A 175 -11.74 -5.88 0.52
C VAL A 175 -12.48 -4.57 0.29
N ILE A 176 -11.75 -3.48 0.02
CA ILE A 176 -12.33 -2.15 -0.24
C ILE A 176 -13.32 -2.20 -1.42
N GLN A 177 -13.02 -3.00 -2.44
CA GLN A 177 -13.86 -3.13 -3.63
C GLN A 177 -14.98 -4.16 -3.50
N GLY A 178 -15.10 -4.85 -2.36
CA GLY A 178 -16.10 -5.90 -2.14
C GLY A 178 -15.88 -7.14 -3.01
N LYS A 179 -14.64 -7.39 -3.44
CA LYS A 179 -14.27 -8.50 -4.34
C LYS A 179 -13.69 -9.72 -3.60
N VAL A 180 -13.82 -9.75 -2.29
CA VAL A 180 -13.36 -10.88 -1.48
C VAL A 180 -14.45 -11.94 -1.52
N ASP A 181 -14.16 -13.05 -2.18
CA ASP A 181 -14.95 -14.27 -1.99
C ASP A 181 -14.91 -14.62 -0.50
N GLU A 182 -16.07 -14.83 0.13
CA GLU A 182 -16.22 -15.06 1.57
C GLU A 182 -15.12 -15.98 2.11
N CYS A 183 -14.06 -15.40 2.68
CA CYS A 183 -13.00 -16.16 3.32
C CYS A 183 -13.43 -16.48 4.75
N ALA A 184 -14.58 -17.14 4.87
CA ALA A 184 -14.97 -17.91 6.03
C ALA A 184 -14.50 -19.35 5.81
N ARG A 185 -13.18 -19.59 5.86
CA ARG A 185 -12.66 -20.96 5.98
C ARG A 185 -11.50 -21.04 6.97
N LYS A 186 -11.92 -21.41 8.19
CA LYS A 186 -11.26 -22.14 9.29
C LYS A 186 -10.17 -21.43 10.07
#